data_AF-N6XBA4-F1
#
_entry.id   AF-N6XBA4-F1
#
_cell.length_a   1.000
_cell.length_b   1.000
_cell.length_c   1.000
_cell.angle_alpha   90.00
_cell.angle_beta   90.00
_cell.angle_gamma   90.00
#
_symmetry.space_group_name_H-M   'P 1'
#
loop_
_entity.id
_entity.type
_entity.pdbx_description
1 polymer ?
#
loop_
_entity_poly.entity_id
_entity_poly.type
_entity_poly.pdbx_seq_one_letter_code
_entity_poly.pdbx_strand_id
1 'polypeptide(L)' 'MLTLINGDGAGVRPQQHLNDVLAMAKRLISYVERSQPEVAHLLAANLTPIERGVVTNRMLDRGIQVQTVLRVLS' A
#
# COMPACT_ATOMS: atom_id res chain seq x y z
N MET A 1 35.95 8.40 7.65
CA MET A 1 35.70 8.99 6.32
C MET A 1 34.62 8.14 5.66
N LEU A 2 33.36 8.60 5.68
CA LEU A 2 32.24 7.89 5.09
C LEU A 2 32.13 8.33 3.63
N THR A 3 32.35 7.39 2.72
CA THR A 3 32.34 7.63 1.27
C THR A 3 30.92 7.92 0.82
N LEU A 4 30.67 9.18 0.41
CA LEU A 4 29.51 9.55 -0.39
C LEU A 4 29.64 8.91 -1.77
N ILE A 5 28.83 7.90 -2.06
CA ILE A 5 28.62 7.41 -3.42
C ILE A 5 27.40 8.16 -3.98
N ASN A 6 27.67 9.23 -4.71
CA ASN A 6 26.72 9.78 -5.68
C ASN A 6 27.09 9.19 -7.05
N GLY A 7 26.24 8.32 -7.59
CA GLY A 7 26.41 7.74 -8.92
C GLY A 7 25.15 7.01 -9.37
N ASP A 8 24.24 7.73 -10.03
CA ASP A 8 23.21 7.30 -11.00
C ASP A 8 22.31 6.05 -10.78
N GLY A 9 22.30 5.43 -9.60
CA GLY A 9 21.46 4.27 -9.26
C GLY A 9 20.15 4.64 -8.56
N ALA A 10 19.23 5.32 -9.25
CA ALA A 10 17.96 5.82 -8.70
C ALA A 10 16.94 4.72 -8.34
N GLY A 11 17.29 3.84 -7.40
CA GLY A 11 16.31 3.07 -6.65
C GLY A 11 15.54 4.01 -5.72
N VAL A 12 14.22 3.87 -5.67
CA VAL A 12 13.37 4.61 -4.73
C VAL A 12 13.94 4.43 -3.32
N ARG A 13 14.29 5.54 -2.66
CA ARG A 13 14.80 5.49 -1.29
C ARG A 13 13.78 4.72 -0.44
N PRO A 14 14.18 3.76 0.41
CA PRO A 14 13.22 2.91 1.14
C PRO A 14 12.14 3.69 1.90
N GLN A 15 12.47 4.88 2.42
CA GLN A 15 11.52 5.77 3.09
C GLN A 15 10.49 6.40 2.14
N GLN A 16 10.90 6.75 0.92
CA GLN A 16 10.00 7.25 -0.14
C GLN A 16 9.01 6.14 -0.52
N HIS A 17 9.50 4.91 -0.73
CA HIS A 17 8.67 3.77 -1.07
C HIS A 17 7.63 3.47 0.02
N LEU A 18 8.02 3.46 1.29
CA LEU A 18 7.08 3.27 2.40
C LEU A 18 5.99 4.36 2.42
N ASN A 19 6.35 5.62 2.18
CA ASN A 19 5.39 6.71 2.12
C ASN A 19 4.38 6.51 0.96
N ASP A 20 4.84 6.04 -0.19
CA ASP A 20 3.99 5.74 -1.33
C ASP A 20 3.00 4.60 -1.01
N VAL A 21 3.47 3.55 -0.32
CA VAL A 21 2.63 2.43 0.15
C VAL A 21 1.58 2.92 1.15
N LEU A 22 1.94 3.79 2.08
CA LEU A 22 0.99 4.37 3.04
C LEU A 22 -0.05 5.27 2.35
N ALA A 23 0.37 6.04 1.34
CA ALA A 23 -0.54 6.83 0.53
C ALA A 23 -1.50 5.95 -0.27
N MET A 24 -1.00 4.84 -0.82
CA MET A 24 -1.83 3.84 -1.51
C MET A 24 -2.85 3.21 -0.56
N ALA A 25 -2.42 2.78 0.63
CA ALA A 25 -3.31 2.23 1.66
C ALA A 25 -4.47 3.19 1.98
N LYS A 26 -4.17 4.48 2.14
CA LYS A 26 -5.19 5.52 2.38
C LYS A 26 -6.18 5.66 1.23
N ARG A 27 -5.71 5.58 -0.03
CA ARG A 27 -6.60 5.62 -1.21
C ARG A 27 -7.51 4.39 -1.27
N LEU A 28 -6.95 3.19 -1.05
CA LEU A 28 -7.71 1.94 -1.03
C LEU A 28 -8.82 1.97 0.04
N ILE A 29 -8.48 2.39 1.25
CA ILE A 29 -9.43 2.59 2.34
C ILE A 29 -10.54 3.56 1.92
N SER A 30 -10.20 4.69 1.30
CA SER A 30 -11.21 5.66 0.85
C SER A 30 -12.17 5.09 -0.20
N TYR A 31 -11.72 4.21 -1.09
CA TYR A 31 -12.61 3.56 -2.06
C TYR A 31 -13.53 2.54 -1.37
N VAL A 32 -13.02 1.79 -0.40
CA VAL A 32 -13.82 0.86 0.39
C VAL A 32 -14.88 1.59 1.22
N GLU A 33 -14.51 2.69 1.90
CA GLU A 33 -15.44 3.52 2.67
C GLU A 33 -16.53 4.17 1.79
N ARG A 34 -16.24 4.36 0.49
CA ARG A 34 -17.21 4.87 -0.52
C ARG A 34 -18.02 3.75 -1.19
N SER A 35 -17.96 2.53 -0.67
CA SER A 35 -18.64 1.35 -1.25
C SER A 35 -18.19 1.04 -2.69
N GLN A 36 -16.91 1.27 -3.00
CA GLN A 36 -16.28 0.96 -4.29
C GLN A 36 -15.12 -0.05 -4.14
N PRO A 37 -15.36 -1.25 -3.56
CA PRO A 37 -14.30 -2.22 -3.31
C PRO A 37 -13.67 -2.78 -4.60
N GLU A 38 -14.37 -2.77 -5.73
CA GLU A 38 -13.86 -3.23 -7.02
C GLU A 38 -12.75 -2.30 -7.53
N VAL A 39 -12.90 -0.99 -7.33
CA VAL A 39 -11.87 0.00 -7.68
C VAL A 39 -10.64 -0.18 -6.79
N ALA A 40 -10.85 -0.44 -5.49
CA ALA A 40 -9.76 -0.75 -4.57
C ALA A 40 -9.03 -2.03 -5.00
N HIS A 41 -9.76 -3.07 -5.41
CA HIS A 41 -9.16 -4.31 -5.89
C HIS A 41 -8.26 -4.09 -7.12
N LEU A 42 -8.75 -3.34 -8.12
CA LEU A 42 -7.95 -3.01 -9.31
C LEU A 42 -6.66 -2.24 -8.97
N LEU A 43 -6.72 -1.33 -7.99
CA LEU A 43 -5.56 -0.58 -7.53
C LEU A 43 -4.58 -1.43 -6.71
N ALA A 44 -5.08 -2.43 -5.99
CA ALA A 44 -4.28 -3.34 -5.18
C ALA A 44 -3.55 -4.42 -6.00
N ALA A 45 -3.92 -4.62 -7.27
CA ALA A 45 -3.36 -5.67 -8.12
C ALA A 45 -1.83 -5.59 -8.30
N ASN A 46 -1.26 -4.38 -8.21
CA ASN A 46 0.18 -4.15 -8.39
C ASN A 46 0.98 -4.19 -7.08
N LEU A 47 0.35 -4.47 -5.94
CA LEU A 47 1.04 -4.53 -4.66
C LEU A 47 1.83 -5.84 -4.53
N THR A 48 3.09 -5.71 -4.12
CA THR A 48 3.92 -6.83 -3.67
C THR A 48 3.34 -7.48 -2.41
N PRO A 49 3.72 -8.72 -2.08
CA PRO A 49 3.23 -9.39 -0.87
C PRO A 49 3.47 -8.61 0.44
N ILE A 50 4.62 -7.92 0.54
CA ILE A 50 4.96 -7.12 1.72
C ILE A 50 4.03 -5.90 1.82
N GLU A 51 3.81 -5.20 0.71
CA GLU A 51 2.92 -4.05 0.66
C GLU A 51 1.46 -4.44 0.96
N ARG A 52 1.00 -5.59 0.44
CA ARG A 52 -0.32 -6.15 0.81
C ARG A 52 -0.42 -6.39 2.31
N GLY A 53 0.64 -6.87 2.96
CA GLY A 53 0.67 -7.02 4.43
C GLY A 53 0.53 -5.67 5.17
N VAL A 54 1.21 -4.63 4.70
CA VAL A 54 1.09 -3.27 5.26
C VAL A 54 -0.32 -2.71 5.08
N VAL A 55 -0.89 -2.83 3.87
CA VAL A 55 -2.25 -2.37 3.57
C VAL A 55 -3.29 -3.15 4.38
N THR A 56 -3.13 -4.47 4.52
CA THR A 56 -4.02 -5.34 5.31
C THR A 56 -4.11 -4.85 6.75
N ASN A 57 -2.97 -4.68 7.42
CA ASN A 57 -2.94 -4.18 8.80
C ASN A 57 -3.64 -2.81 8.91
N ARG A 58 -3.38 -1.89 7.97
CA ARG A 58 -4.03 -0.57 7.96
C ARG A 58 -5.54 -0.61 7.78
N MET A 59 -6.06 -1.50 6.94
CA MET A 59 -7.50 -1.66 6.74
C MET A 59 -8.17 -2.24 7.98
N LEU A 60 -7.54 -3.21 8.64
CA LEU A 60 -8.03 -3.80 9.88
C LEU A 60 -8.00 -2.80 11.05
N ASP A 61 -6.93 -2.02 11.19
CA ASP A 61 -6.82 -0.93 12.18
C ASP A 61 -7.92 0.12 12.01
N ARG A 62 -8.39 0.31 10.77
CA ARG A 62 -9.48 1.22 10.43
C ARG A 62 -10.87 0.64 10.69
N GLY A 63 -10.96 -0.64 11.07
CA GLY A 63 -12.22 -1.34 11.34
C GLY A 63 -12.90 -1.92 10.09
N ILE A 64 -12.19 -2.00 8.95
CA ILE A 64 -12.75 -2.65 7.75
C ILE A 64 -12.85 -4.16 8.02
N GLN A 65 -14.00 -4.74 7.69
CA GLN A 65 -14.26 -6.16 7.90
C GLN A 65 -13.28 -7.03 7.11
N VAL A 66 -12.82 -8.11 7.72
CA VAL A 66 -11.86 -9.07 7.13
C VAL A 66 -12.30 -9.56 5.75
N GLN A 67 -13.59 -9.83 5.56
CA GLN A 67 -14.13 -10.29 4.27
C GLN A 67 -13.97 -9.24 3.16
N THR A 68 -14.15 -7.95 3.50
CA THR A 68 -13.92 -6.83 2.58
C THR A 68 -12.44 -6.67 2.28
N VAL A 69 -11.57 -6.81 3.29
CA VAL A 69 -10.11 -6.78 3.09
C VAL A 69 -9.68 -7.90 2.14
N LEU A 70 -10.17 -9.12 2.36
CA LEU A 70 -9.89 -10.26 1.48
C LEU A 70 -10.40 -10.01 0.06
N ARG A 71 -11.61 -9.47 -0.13
CA ARG A 71 -12.13 -9.14 -1.47
C ARG A 71 -11.26 -8.12 -2.20
N VAL A 72 -10.72 -7.14 -1.49
CA VAL A 72 -9.88 -6.10 -2.08
C VAL A 72 -8.46 -6.61 -2.36
N LEU A 73 -7.93 -7.45 -1.48
CA LEU A 73 -6.53 -7.88 -1.49
C LEU A 73 -6.33 -9.36 -1.85
N SER A 74 -7.32 -10.05 -2.43
CA SER A 74 -7.19 -11.38 -3.05
C SER A 74 -6.78 -11.26 -4.50
#